data_AF-A0A9X1SYL1-F1
#
_entry.id   AF-A0A9X1SYL1-F1
#
_cell.length_a   1.000
_cell.length_b   1.000
_cell.length_c   1.000
_cell.angle_alpha   90.00
_cell.angle_beta   90.00
_cell.angle_gamma   90.00
#
_symmetry.space_group_name_H-M   'P 1'
#
loop_
_entity.id
_entity.type
_entity.pdbx_description
1 polymer ?
#
loop_
_entity_poly.entity_id
_entity_poly.type
_entity_poly.pdbx_seq_one_letter_code
_entity_poly.pdbx_strand_id
1 'polypeptide(L)'
;MRQIHITAAFRALADTGDIEALRPVVAAIADGRIEVTHRLHGTVLRAVASPQAMELAQALEALRRKAGRSNLDVADEVGLNSTQVVRRMNGLVIGSWPTLAAIVELLSGDAEHFRQLWEQARAQQRQPRT
;
A
#
# COMPACT_ATOMS: atom_id res chain seq x y z
N MET A 1 23.44 5.92 -7.26
CA MET A 1 22.36 5.30 -6.45
C MET A 1 22.89 5.10 -5.04
N ARG A 2 22.16 5.53 -4.00
CA ARG A 2 22.60 5.45 -2.60
C ARG A 2 21.72 4.42 -1.89
N GLN A 3 22.25 3.23 -1.62
CA GLN A 3 21.60 2.25 -0.76
C GLN A 3 21.55 2.81 0.65
N ILE A 4 20.34 3.08 1.15
CA ILE A 4 20.14 3.41 2.56
C ILE A 4 19.89 2.09 3.27
N HIS A 5 20.80 1.69 4.15
CA HIS A 5 20.58 0.57 5.06
C HIS A 5 19.48 0.95 6.07
N ILE A 6 18.24 0.59 5.72
CA ILE A 6 16.99 0.86 6.45
C ILE A 6 17.00 0.40 7.91
N THR A 7 17.96 -0.45 8.29
CA THR A 7 18.20 -0.93 9.65
C THR A 7 18.40 0.18 10.68
N ALA A 8 19.02 1.32 10.32
CA ALA A 8 19.28 2.41 11.26
C ALA A 8 18.03 3.22 11.60
N ALA A 9 17.18 3.51 10.61
CA ALA A 9 15.93 4.24 10.79
C ALA A 9 14.92 3.46 11.65
N PHE A 10 14.88 2.14 11.50
CA PHE A 10 14.06 1.25 12.33
C PHE A 10 14.55 1.14 13.77
N ARG A 11 15.87 1.19 14.01
CA ARG A 11 16.43 1.16 15.37
C ARG A 11 16.05 2.44 16.13
N ALA A 12 16.15 3.59 15.45
CA ALA A 12 15.68 4.86 15.98
C ALA A 12 14.17 4.83 16.29
N LEU A 13 13.36 4.16 15.44
CA LEU A 13 11.91 4.00 15.64
C LEU A 13 11.55 3.15 16.87
N ALA A 14 12.26 2.04 17.08
CA ALA A 14 12.07 1.20 18.26
C ALA A 14 12.41 1.96 19.55
N ASP A 15 13.37 2.90 19.47
CA ASP A 15 13.79 3.73 20.60
C ASP A 15 12.89 4.95 20.84
N THR A 16 12.24 5.52 19.81
CA THR A 16 11.41 6.75 19.94
C THR A 16 9.90 6.53 19.94
N GLY A 17 9.39 5.43 19.35
CA GLY A 17 7.95 5.18 19.22
C GLY A 17 7.18 6.17 18.33
N ASP A 18 7.86 7.14 17.73
CA ASP A 18 7.25 8.20 16.93
C ASP A 18 7.13 7.78 15.45
N ILE A 19 5.92 7.37 15.08
CA ILE A 19 5.57 6.94 13.74
C ILE A 19 5.53 8.12 12.74
N GLU A 20 5.29 9.36 13.19
CA GLU A 20 5.26 10.54 12.33
C GLU A 20 6.66 10.89 11.79
N ALA A 21 7.71 10.56 12.54
CA ALA A 21 9.09 10.69 12.09
C ALA A 21 9.39 9.85 10.83
N LEU A 22 8.58 8.82 10.54
CA LEU A 22 8.72 8.01 9.32
C LEU A 22 7.99 8.57 8.11
N ARG A 23 7.10 9.55 8.27
CA ARG A 23 6.33 10.13 7.16
C ARG A 23 7.18 10.54 5.95
N PRO A 24 8.37 11.19 6.09
CA PRO A 24 9.21 11.51 4.93
C PRO A 24 9.86 10.28 4.28
N VAL A 25 10.18 9.24 5.06
CA VAL A 25 10.74 7.97 4.56
C VAL A 25 9.65 7.22 3.80
N VAL A 26 8.45 7.16 4.36
CA VAL A 26 7.24 6.58 3.75
C VAL A 26 6.88 7.30 2.46
N ALA A 27 6.91 8.63 2.45
CA ALA A 27 6.70 9.45 1.25
C ALA A 27 7.79 9.18 0.19
N ALA A 28 9.05 9.04 0.59
CA ALA A 28 10.14 8.75 -0.34
C ALA A 28 10.07 7.32 -0.91
N ILE A 29 9.65 6.34 -0.11
CA ILE A 29 9.33 4.98 -0.56
C ILE A 29 8.12 5.00 -1.50
N ALA A 30 7.10 5.80 -1.15
CA ALA A 30 5.94 6.03 -1.98
C ALA A 30 6.33 6.68 -3.34
N ASP A 31 7.25 7.61 -3.36
CA ASP A 31 7.66 8.24 -4.62
C ASP A 31 8.62 7.38 -5.44
N GLY A 32 8.97 6.17 -4.96
CA GLY A 32 9.98 5.31 -5.60
C GLY A 32 11.41 5.88 -5.49
N ARG A 33 11.62 6.86 -4.61
CA ARG A 33 12.93 7.51 -4.36
C ARG A 33 13.85 6.64 -3.50
N ILE A 34 13.31 5.65 -2.79
CA ILE A 34 14.05 4.71 -1.95
C ILE A 34 13.68 3.29 -2.33
N GLU A 35 14.68 2.47 -2.65
CA GLU A 35 14.54 1.05 -2.92
C GLU A 35 14.72 0.27 -1.59
N VAL A 36 13.68 -0.44 -1.17
CA VAL A 36 13.63 -1.16 0.11
C VAL A 36 13.62 -2.67 -0.18
N THR A 37 14.44 -3.45 0.52
CA THR A 37 14.38 -4.92 0.44
C THR A 37 12.99 -5.45 0.82
N HIS A 38 12.46 -6.32 -0.04
CA HIS A 38 11.07 -6.78 -0.13
C HIS A 38 10.38 -7.18 1.20
N ARG A 39 11.14 -7.59 2.22
CA ARG A 39 10.60 -8.09 3.51
C ARG A 39 10.29 -6.99 4.53
N LEU A 40 11.00 -5.87 4.51
CA LEU A 40 10.76 -4.73 5.43
C LEU A 40 9.69 -3.76 4.90
N HIS A 41 9.38 -3.86 3.61
CA HIS A 41 8.44 -2.99 2.92
C HIS A 41 7.01 -3.12 3.48
N GLY A 42 6.44 -4.33 3.58
CA GLY A 42 5.04 -4.51 3.99
C GLY A 42 4.71 -4.03 5.41
N THR A 43 5.62 -4.25 6.37
CA THR A 43 5.38 -3.98 7.79
C THR A 43 5.37 -2.48 8.12
N VAL A 44 6.32 -1.71 7.58
CA VAL A 44 6.33 -0.23 7.78
C VAL A 44 5.14 0.40 7.11
N LEU A 45 4.82 -0.03 5.88
CA LEU A 45 3.76 0.57 5.09
C LEU A 45 2.38 0.40 5.74
N ARG A 46 2.16 -0.73 6.42
CA ARG A 46 0.92 -0.97 7.18
C ARG A 46 0.84 -0.14 8.45
N ALA A 47 1.96 0.06 9.16
CA ALA A 47 1.98 0.82 10.41
C ALA A 47 1.58 2.30 10.24
N VAL A 48 1.74 2.86 9.05
CA VAL A 48 1.42 4.25 8.73
C VAL A 48 0.11 4.43 7.96
N ALA A 49 -0.51 3.33 7.52
CA ALA A 49 -1.79 3.37 6.82
C ALA A 49 -2.94 3.66 7.81
N SER A 50 -3.94 4.43 7.37
CA SER A 50 -5.19 4.57 8.13
C SER A 50 -5.91 3.22 8.25
N PRO A 51 -6.71 2.98 9.31
CA PRO A 51 -7.48 1.74 9.46
C PRO A 51 -8.31 1.38 8.23
N GLN A 52 -8.96 2.36 7.59
CA GLN A 52 -9.78 2.18 6.39
C GLN A 52 -8.95 1.79 5.16
N ALA A 53 -7.74 2.36 5.03
CA ALA A 53 -6.80 1.97 3.98
C ALA A 53 -6.24 0.56 4.21
N MET A 54 -6.05 0.15 5.48
CA MET A 54 -5.69 -1.21 5.82
C MET A 54 -6.81 -2.20 5.54
N GLU A 55 -8.07 -1.85 5.82
CA GLU A 55 -9.24 -2.68 5.52
C GLU A 55 -9.34 -2.95 4.01
N LEU A 56 -9.25 -1.90 3.19
CA LEU A 56 -9.21 -2.04 1.74
C LEU A 56 -8.05 -2.93 1.27
N ALA A 57 -6.85 -2.72 1.83
CA ALA A 57 -5.66 -3.49 1.49
C ALA A 57 -5.79 -4.97 1.87
N GLN A 58 -6.41 -5.29 3.01
CA GLN A 58 -6.69 -6.65 3.44
C GLN A 58 -7.71 -7.32 2.53
N ALA A 59 -8.77 -6.62 2.15
CA ALA A 59 -9.78 -7.12 1.22
C ALA A 59 -9.16 -7.44 -0.16
N LEU A 60 -8.32 -6.56 -0.69
CA LEU A 60 -7.62 -6.78 -1.97
C LEU A 60 -6.65 -7.97 -1.90
N GLU A 61 -5.90 -8.09 -0.82
CA GLU A 61 -4.97 -9.20 -0.62
C GLU A 61 -5.71 -10.55 -0.47
N ALA A 62 -6.84 -10.57 0.25
CA ALA A 62 -7.69 -11.74 0.35
C ALA A 62 -8.27 -12.14 -1.02
N LEU A 63 -8.74 -11.16 -1.80
CA LEU A 63 -9.25 -11.38 -3.15
C LEU A 63 -8.17 -11.94 -4.08
N ARG A 64 -6.95 -11.36 -4.05
CA ARG A 64 -5.81 -11.83 -4.84
C ARG A 64 -5.42 -13.27 -4.48
N ARG A 65 -5.38 -13.60 -3.19
CA ARG A 65 -5.10 -14.98 -2.73
C ARG A 65 -6.16 -15.97 -3.19
N LYS A 66 -7.45 -15.59 -3.11
CA LYS A 66 -8.56 -16.41 -3.60
C LYS A 66 -8.46 -16.66 -5.12
N ALA A 67 -8.02 -15.65 -5.87
CA ALA A 67 -7.78 -15.77 -7.31
C ALA A 67 -6.48 -16.52 -7.68
N GLY A 68 -5.62 -16.84 -6.70
CA GLY A 68 -4.36 -17.55 -6.94
C GLY A 68 -3.30 -16.77 -7.73
N ARG A 69 -3.47 -15.44 -7.86
CA ARG A 69 -2.59 -14.58 -8.68
C ARG A 69 -1.42 -14.02 -7.88
N SER A 70 -0.26 -13.88 -8.49
CA SER A 70 0.88 -13.17 -7.89
C SER A 70 0.71 -11.64 -8.02
N ASN A 71 1.47 -10.88 -7.23
CA ASN A 71 1.52 -9.41 -7.41
C ASN A 71 2.16 -9.02 -8.74
N LEU A 72 3.01 -9.88 -9.31
CA LEU A 72 3.64 -9.67 -10.62
C LEU A 72 2.60 -9.83 -11.73
N ASP A 73 1.78 -10.89 -11.67
CA ASP A 73 0.72 -11.15 -12.66
C ASP A 73 -0.28 -9.98 -12.70
N VAL A 74 -0.66 -9.47 -11.53
CA VAL A 74 -1.53 -8.29 -11.42
C VAL A 74 -0.84 -7.06 -12.02
N ALA A 75 0.44 -6.84 -11.73
CA ALA A 75 1.19 -5.70 -12.25
C ALA A 75 1.23 -5.71 -13.77
N ASP A 76 1.57 -6.85 -14.37
CA ASP A 76 1.67 -7.01 -15.82
C ASP A 76 0.32 -6.79 -16.53
N GLU A 77 -0.77 -7.34 -15.97
CA GLU A 77 -2.12 -7.26 -16.56
C GLU A 77 -2.75 -5.86 -16.48
N VAL A 78 -2.54 -5.11 -15.38
CA VAL A 78 -3.07 -3.73 -15.26
C VAL A 78 -2.06 -2.65 -15.69
N GLY A 79 -0.92 -3.03 -16.29
CA GLY A 79 0.09 -2.09 -16.77
C GLY A 79 0.74 -1.26 -15.66
N LEU A 80 0.79 -1.79 -14.44
CA LEU A 80 1.45 -1.17 -13.30
C LEU A 80 2.81 -1.83 -13.07
N ASN A 81 3.73 -1.13 -12.41
CA ASN A 81 4.93 -1.81 -11.92
C ASN A 81 4.63 -2.57 -10.60
N SER A 82 5.44 -3.58 -10.31
CA SER A 82 5.28 -4.44 -9.11
C SER A 82 5.28 -3.62 -7.81
N THR A 83 6.06 -2.54 -7.73
CA THR A 83 6.08 -1.62 -6.60
C THR A 83 4.73 -0.91 -6.40
N GLN A 84 4.09 -0.46 -7.47
CA GLN A 84 2.79 0.21 -7.45
C GLN A 84 1.67 -0.72 -6.99
N VAL A 85 1.72 -2.00 -7.36
CA VAL A 85 0.76 -3.01 -6.87
C VAL A 85 0.98 -3.29 -5.40
N VAL A 86 2.23 -3.56 -4.99
CA VAL A 86 2.57 -3.82 -3.59
C VAL A 86 2.13 -2.68 -2.67
N ARG A 87 2.31 -1.42 -3.09
CA ARG A 87 1.88 -0.26 -2.30
C ARG A 87 0.37 -0.18 -2.10
N ARG A 88 -0.42 -0.51 -3.12
CA ARG A 88 -1.89 -0.57 -3.04
C ARG A 88 -2.35 -1.72 -2.14
N MET A 89 -1.76 -2.90 -2.33
CA MET A 89 -2.02 -4.11 -1.52
C MET A 89 -1.61 -3.97 -0.04
N ASN A 90 -0.87 -2.92 0.32
CA ASN A 90 -0.51 -2.60 1.69
C ASN A 90 -1.15 -1.30 2.20
N GLY A 91 -2.07 -0.67 1.45
CA GLY A 91 -2.85 0.48 1.92
C GLY A 91 -2.10 1.81 1.92
N LEU A 92 -0.93 1.87 1.27
CA LEU A 92 -0.09 3.06 1.24
C LEU A 92 -0.60 4.11 0.25
N VAL A 93 -1.09 3.65 -0.89
CA VAL A 93 -1.67 4.49 -1.93
C VAL A 93 -3.06 3.98 -2.21
N ILE A 94 -4.04 4.83 -1.95
CA ILE A 94 -5.38 4.63 -2.48
C ILE A 94 -5.36 5.22 -3.87
N GLY A 95 -5.17 4.33 -4.87
CA GLY A 95 -5.12 4.73 -6.26
C GLY A 95 -6.44 5.36 -6.73
N SER A 96 -6.47 5.81 -7.98
CA SER A 96 -7.74 6.17 -8.61
C SER A 96 -8.69 4.96 -8.61
N TRP A 97 -10.00 5.22 -8.54
CA TRP A 97 -10.99 4.15 -8.64
C TRP A 97 -10.86 3.33 -9.93
N PRO A 98 -10.67 3.92 -11.13
CA PRO A 98 -10.49 3.13 -12.36
C PRO A 98 -9.37 2.08 -12.26
N THR A 99 -8.24 2.44 -11.65
CA THR A 99 -7.14 1.49 -11.44
C THR A 99 -7.52 0.38 -10.48
N LEU A 100 -8.26 0.71 -9.43
CA LEU A 100 -8.69 -0.27 -8.43
C LEU A 100 -9.76 -1.22 -8.98
N ALA A 101 -10.70 -0.68 -9.76
CA ALA A 101 -11.74 -1.44 -10.44
C ALA A 101 -11.13 -2.47 -11.40
N ALA A 102 -10.14 -2.07 -12.22
CA ALA A 102 -9.43 -3.00 -13.10
C ALA A 102 -8.77 -4.16 -12.33
N ILE A 103 -8.18 -3.89 -11.15
CA ILE A 103 -7.61 -4.94 -10.30
C ILE A 103 -8.71 -5.85 -9.72
N VAL A 104 -9.83 -5.28 -9.25
CA VAL A 104 -10.94 -6.05 -8.68
C VAL A 104 -11.59 -6.93 -9.75
N GLU A 105 -11.82 -6.40 -10.95
CA GLU A 105 -12.35 -7.12 -12.10
C GLU A 105 -11.41 -8.25 -12.55
N LEU A 106 -10.10 -7.97 -12.67
CA LEU A 106 -9.09 -8.99 -12.99
C LEU A 106 -9.08 -10.15 -11.98
N LEU A 107 -9.36 -9.85 -10.72
CA LEU A 107 -9.42 -10.84 -9.64
C LEU A 107 -10.84 -11.41 -9.42
N SER A 108 -11.79 -11.10 -10.31
CA SER A 108 -13.19 -11.53 -10.23
C SER A 108 -13.90 -11.16 -8.91
N GLY A 109 -13.60 -9.97 -8.38
CA GLY A 109 -14.22 -9.44 -7.16
C GLY A 109 -15.47 -8.60 -7.44
N ASP A 110 -16.17 -8.26 -6.35
CA ASP A 110 -17.36 -7.41 -6.39
C ASP A 110 -16.97 -5.92 -6.42
N ALA A 111 -17.13 -5.29 -7.58
CA ALA A 111 -16.78 -3.89 -7.78
C ALA A 111 -17.57 -2.94 -6.86
N GLU A 112 -18.84 -3.22 -6.53
CA GLU A 112 -19.63 -2.33 -5.67
C GLU A 112 -19.14 -2.38 -4.22
N HIS A 113 -18.85 -3.58 -3.71
CA HIS A 113 -18.27 -3.74 -2.38
C HIS A 113 -16.92 -3.03 -2.24
N PHE A 114 -16.02 -3.20 -3.22
CA PHE A 114 -14.72 -2.54 -3.20
C PHE A 114 -14.82 -1.04 -3.43
N ARG A 115 -15.85 -0.55 -4.12
CA ARG A 115 -16.11 0.88 -4.29
C ARG A 115 -16.37 1.56 -2.96
N GLN A 116 -17.21 0.96 -2.11
CA GLN A 116 -17.51 1.51 -0.79
C GLN A 116 -16.27 1.58 0.10
N LEU A 117 -15.46 0.52 0.13
CA LEU A 117 -14.20 0.50 0.88
C LEU A 117 -13.21 1.56 0.37
N TRP A 118 -13.13 1.74 -0.96
CA TRP A 118 -12.30 2.78 -1.58
C TRP A 118 -12.74 4.20 -1.20
N GLU A 119 -14.05 4.47 -1.19
CA GLU A 119 -14.60 5.77 -0.82
C GLU A 119 -14.33 6.11 0.66
N GLN A 120 -14.53 5.15 1.56
CA GLN A 120 -14.24 5.29 2.98
C GLN A 120 -12.76 5.59 3.21
N ALA A 121 -11.88 4.82 2.58
CA ALA A 121 -10.45 5.01 2.70
C ALA A 121 -9.98 6.37 2.11
N ARG A 122 -10.56 6.81 0.97
CA ARG A 122 -10.28 8.14 0.38
C ARG A 122 -10.81 9.29 1.22
N ALA A 123 -11.98 9.14 1.84
CA ALA A 123 -12.53 10.14 2.75
C ALA A 123 -11.59 10.37 3.94
N GLN A 124 -11.04 9.29 4.51
CA GLN A 124 -10.10 9.39 5.61
C GLN A 124 -8.75 10.01 5.21
N GLN A 125 -8.23 9.71 4.01
CA GLN A 125 -7.00 10.35 3.51
C GLN A 125 -7.14 11.86 3.27
N ARG A 126 -8.36 12.34 2.98
CA ARG A 126 -8.63 13.76 2.77
C ARG A 126 -8.78 14.54 4.06
N GLN A 127 -9.07 13.87 5.17
CA GLN A 127 -9.12 14.51 6.48
C GLN A 127 -7.68 14.70 6.97
N PRO A 128 -7.20 15.95 7.12
CA PRO A 128 -5.95 16.17 7.82
C PRO A 128 -6.12 15.61 9.23
N ARG A 129 -5.20 14.74 9.65
CA ARG A 129 -5.08 14.37 11.06
C ARG A 129 -4.75 15.67 11.82
N THR A 130 -5.75 16.21 12.52
CA THR A 130 -5.61 17.36 13.42
C THR A 130 -4.78 16.97 14.64
#